data_AF-A0A6A4SLC9-F1
#
_entry.id   AF-A0A6A4SLC9-F1
#
_cell.length_a   1.000
_cell.length_b   1.000
_cell.length_c   1.000
_cell.angle_alpha   90.00
_cell.angle_beta   90.00
_cell.angle_gamma   90.00
#
_symmetry.space_group_name_H-M   'P 1'
#
loop_
_entity.id
_entity.type
_entity.pdbx_description
1 polymer ?
#
loop_
_entity_poly.entity_id
_entity_poly.type
_entity_poly.pdbx_seq_one_letter_code
_entity_poly.pdbx_strand_id
1 'polypeptide(L)'
;MVSSLQECCHIGAGSDEYKLSIVPVQIKSNTSDKTIETYAFLDNGSTDTFCTEGLMEQLNINGKRTCILPRTMGQDKCVPSHIITGVEVSGLEKDKFIPLPKVFTLHSDQEGIQLVTDAFKFNIKIKEKPQTRRGMLSVVSSIYDPLGFLAPLTLAAKCLLQELCKQNHDWDQVIPKATSEKWLKWTSDLVKLADFKLERCI
;
A
#
# COMPACT_ATOMS: atom_id res chain seq x y z
N MET A 1 -16.40 22.13 -23.61
CA MET A 1 -15.55 21.16 -24.33
C MET A 1 -14.63 20.50 -23.33
N VAL A 2 -14.55 19.19 -23.39
CA VAL A 2 -14.05 18.25 -22.37
C VAL A 2 -12.59 18.55 -22.01
N SER A 3 -12.33 18.94 -20.76
CA SER A 3 -10.98 18.92 -20.20
C SER A 3 -10.64 17.48 -19.84
N SER A 4 -9.71 16.90 -20.57
CA SER A 4 -9.16 15.56 -20.33
C SER A 4 -8.75 15.41 -18.87
N LEU A 5 -9.29 14.38 -18.22
CA LEU A 5 -8.71 13.82 -16.99
C LEU A 5 -7.33 13.29 -17.37
N GLN A 6 -6.30 14.08 -17.09
CA GLN A 6 -4.92 13.60 -17.18
C GLN A 6 -4.72 12.65 -16.01
N GLU A 7 -4.77 11.35 -16.29
CA GLU A 7 -4.39 10.31 -15.35
C GLU A 7 -2.94 10.56 -14.93
N CYS A 8 -2.72 10.88 -13.65
CA CYS A 8 -1.39 11.03 -13.07
C CYS A 8 -0.73 9.65 -12.92
N CYS A 9 -0.32 9.07 -14.04
CA CYS A 9 0.56 7.92 -14.12
C CYS A 9 1.97 8.42 -14.45
N HIS A 10 2.62 9.16 -13.55
CA HIS A 10 4.03 9.51 -13.71
C HIS A 10 4.88 8.65 -12.78
N ILE A 11 5.49 7.60 -13.36
CA ILE A 11 6.69 6.95 -12.83
C ILE A 11 7.90 7.48 -13.63
N GLY A 12 7.98 8.80 -13.79
CA GLY A 12 8.96 9.48 -14.62
C GLY A 12 9.94 10.29 -13.78
N ALA A 13 11.24 10.12 -14.05
CA ALA A 13 12.26 11.10 -13.67
C ALA A 13 12.05 12.37 -14.51
N GLY A 14 11.15 13.24 -14.04
CA GLY A 14 10.87 14.57 -14.59
C GLY A 14 11.11 15.62 -13.51
N SER A 15 11.37 16.86 -13.93
CA SER A 15 11.59 18.03 -13.08
C SER A 15 10.34 18.53 -12.36
N ASP A 16 9.39 17.63 -12.07
CA ASP A 16 8.09 17.97 -11.52
C ASP A 16 8.07 17.84 -10.00
N GLU A 17 7.25 18.69 -9.39
CA GLU A 17 7.03 18.77 -7.95
C GLU A 17 6.54 17.41 -7.41
N TYR A 18 7.37 16.74 -6.61
CA TYR A 18 7.05 15.45 -6.00
C TYR A 18 5.95 15.62 -4.95
N LYS A 19 4.73 15.19 -5.27
CA LYS A 19 3.61 15.15 -4.32
C LYS A 19 3.53 13.75 -3.74
N LEU A 20 3.66 13.64 -2.41
CA LEU A 20 3.41 12.38 -1.72
C LEU A 20 1.97 11.94 -1.98
N SER A 21 1.75 10.64 -2.13
CA SER A 21 0.41 10.06 -2.30
C SER A 21 -0.49 10.23 -1.07
N ILE A 22 0.00 10.85 0.00
CA ILE A 22 -0.78 11.16 1.19
C ILE A 22 -1.16 12.64 1.14
N VAL A 23 -2.45 12.92 1.04
CA VAL A 23 -2.99 14.28 0.88
C VAL A 23 -3.95 14.62 2.01
N PRO A 24 -3.90 15.83 2.58
CA PRO A 24 -4.88 16.24 3.56
C PRO A 24 -6.23 16.49 2.87
N VAL A 25 -7.30 16.00 3.50
CA VAL A 25 -8.67 16.04 2.98
C VAL A 25 -9.67 16.33 4.08
N GLN A 26 -10.83 16.81 3.67
CA GLN A 26 -12.02 16.91 4.49
C GLN A 26 -13.01 15.83 4.05
N ILE A 27 -13.58 15.12 5.03
CA ILE A 27 -14.57 14.07 4.81
C ILE A 27 -15.85 14.44 5.54
N LYS A 28 -17.01 14.22 4.90
CA LYS A 28 -18.32 14.34 5.56
C LYS A 28 -19.29 13.24 5.08
N SER A 29 -20.38 13.10 5.82
CA SER A 29 -21.54 12.31 5.38
C SER A 29 -22.49 13.20 4.59
N ASN A 30 -23.19 12.65 3.61
CA ASN A 30 -24.31 13.34 2.95
C ASN A 30 -25.51 13.56 3.89
N THR A 31 -25.54 12.90 5.05
CA THR A 31 -26.59 13.03 6.07
C THR A 31 -26.22 13.95 7.23
N SER A 32 -25.01 14.54 7.22
CA SER A 32 -24.49 15.33 8.34
C SER A 32 -23.57 16.44 7.84
N ASP A 33 -23.72 17.64 8.38
CA ASP A 33 -22.82 18.77 8.08
C ASP A 33 -21.48 18.67 8.85
N LYS A 34 -21.33 17.68 9.74
CA LYS A 34 -20.07 17.43 10.44
C LYS A 34 -18.99 17.06 9.43
N THR A 35 -17.94 17.87 9.38
CA THR A 35 -16.75 17.64 8.57
C THR A 35 -15.59 17.19 9.46
N ILE A 36 -14.79 16.26 8.96
CA ILE A 36 -13.61 15.73 9.64
C ILE A 36 -12.41 15.95 8.73
N GLU A 37 -11.37 16.58 9.27
CA GLU A 37 -10.09 16.70 8.59
C GLU A 37 -9.24 15.46 8.85
N THR A 38 -8.73 14.86 7.78
CA THR A 38 -7.90 13.67 7.86
C THR A 38 -6.96 13.61 6.66
N TYR A 39 -6.22 12.51 6.51
CA TYR A 39 -5.36 12.28 5.37
C TYR A 39 -5.91 11.14 4.52
N ALA A 40 -5.94 11.33 3.22
CA ALA A 40 -6.21 10.28 2.25
C ALA A 40 -4.90 9.76 1.68
N PHE A 41 -4.79 8.44 1.56
CA PHE A 41 -3.70 7.79 0.86
C PHE A 41 -4.19 7.36 -0.54
N LEU A 42 -3.65 7.97 -1.58
CA LEU A 42 -3.99 7.73 -2.98
C LEU A 42 -3.11 6.60 -3.52
N ASP A 43 -3.61 5.37 -3.42
CA ASP A 43 -2.97 4.20 -3.99
C ASP A 43 -3.58 3.83 -5.34
N ASN A 44 -2.81 4.02 -6.42
CA ASN A 44 -3.19 3.61 -7.78
C ASN A 44 -3.32 2.08 -7.93
N GLY A 45 -2.85 1.29 -6.95
CA GLY A 45 -3.00 -0.16 -6.90
C GLY A 45 -4.32 -0.66 -6.32
N SER A 46 -5.14 0.22 -5.72
CA SER A 46 -6.41 -0.17 -5.09
C SER A 46 -7.60 0.03 -6.02
N THR A 47 -8.51 -0.94 -6.05
CA THR A 47 -9.80 -0.84 -6.76
C THR A 47 -10.92 -0.26 -5.90
N ASP A 48 -10.72 -0.22 -4.58
CA ASP A 48 -11.75 0.08 -3.60
C ASP A 48 -11.29 1.19 -2.65
N THR A 49 -12.25 1.93 -2.10
CA THR A 49 -12.00 2.98 -1.10
C THR A 49 -12.15 2.41 0.29
N PHE A 50 -11.18 2.69 1.15
CA PHE A 50 -11.17 2.22 2.53
C PHE A 50 -11.11 3.37 3.52
N CYS A 51 -11.72 3.18 4.68
CA CYS A 51 -11.53 4.05 5.83
C CYS A 51 -11.31 3.24 7.11
N THR A 52 -10.83 3.89 8.17
CA THR A 52 -10.78 3.28 9.49
C THR A 52 -12.17 3.21 10.09
N GLU A 53 -12.41 2.25 10.99
CA GLU A 53 -13.66 2.20 11.77
C GLU A 53 -13.83 3.45 12.64
N GLY A 54 -12.74 3.98 13.20
CA GLY A 54 -12.78 5.24 13.93
C GLY A 54 -13.30 6.42 13.09
N LEU A 55 -12.98 6.48 11.79
CA LEU A 55 -13.55 7.52 10.91
C LEU A 55 -15.07 7.33 10.73
N MET A 56 -15.53 6.08 10.57
CA MET A 56 -16.97 5.76 10.49
C MET A 56 -17.71 6.22 11.76
N GLU A 57 -17.16 5.92 12.93
CA GLU A 57 -17.71 6.32 14.23
C GLU A 57 -17.74 7.85 14.37
N GLN A 58 -16.67 8.54 14.00
CA GLN A 58 -16.63 10.00 14.07
C GLN A 58 -17.61 10.65 13.10
N LEU A 59 -17.86 10.06 11.92
CA LEU A 59 -18.88 10.53 10.97
C LEU A 59 -20.30 10.19 11.42
N ASN A 60 -20.47 9.35 12.45
CA ASN A 60 -21.76 8.86 12.94
C ASN A 60 -22.60 8.19 11.85
N ILE A 61 -21.96 7.35 11.01
CA ILE A 61 -22.62 6.61 9.93
C ILE A 61 -22.72 5.12 10.31
N ASN A 62 -23.88 4.52 10.09
CA ASN A 62 -24.05 3.07 10.21
C ASN A 62 -23.71 2.38 8.89
N GLY A 63 -22.72 1.50 8.90
CA GLY A 63 -22.38 0.68 7.74
C GLY A 63 -23.09 -0.67 7.75
N LYS A 64 -23.31 -1.25 6.55
CA LYS A 64 -23.81 -2.62 6.41
C LYS A 64 -22.66 -3.61 6.63
N ARG A 65 -22.80 -4.52 7.60
CA ARG A 65 -21.82 -5.59 7.81
C ARG A 65 -21.61 -6.40 6.53
N THR A 66 -20.34 -6.59 6.20
CA THR A 66 -19.86 -7.43 5.11
C THR A 66 -18.59 -8.15 5.55
N CYS A 67 -18.06 -8.99 4.67
CA CYS A 67 -16.65 -9.32 4.72
C CYS A 67 -16.01 -9.00 3.38
N ILE A 68 -14.73 -8.65 3.42
CA ILE A 68 -13.90 -8.42 2.24
C ILE A 68 -12.74 -9.41 2.22
N LEU A 69 -12.28 -9.73 1.01
CA LEU A 69 -11.07 -10.50 0.78
C LEU A 69 -10.07 -9.56 0.09
N PRO A 70 -9.15 -8.93 0.85
CA PRO A 70 -8.10 -8.12 0.25
C PRO A 70 -7.30 -9.00 -0.69
N ARG A 71 -7.33 -8.71 -1.99
CA ARG A 71 -6.64 -9.52 -3.02
C ARG A 71 -5.12 -9.29 -3.06
N THR A 72 -4.58 -8.61 -2.06
CA THR A 72 -3.16 -8.26 -1.95
C THR A 72 -2.33 -9.53 -1.72
N MET A 73 -1.72 -10.04 -2.79
CA MET A 73 -0.64 -11.04 -2.84
C MET A 73 -0.75 -12.24 -1.87
N GLY A 74 -1.92 -12.89 -1.85
CA GLY A 74 -2.09 -14.27 -1.36
C GLY A 74 -2.44 -14.39 0.13
N GLN A 75 -3.33 -13.54 0.62
CA GLN A 75 -4.12 -13.81 1.82
C GLN A 75 -5.49 -14.36 1.42
N ASP A 76 -5.83 -15.57 1.87
CA ASP A 76 -7.16 -16.19 1.66
C ASP A 76 -8.12 -15.88 2.82
N LYS A 77 -7.79 -14.88 3.65
CA LYS A 77 -8.54 -14.61 4.88
C LYS A 77 -9.62 -13.57 4.64
N CYS A 78 -10.85 -13.99 4.91
CA CYS A 78 -12.02 -13.13 4.92
C CYS A 78 -11.94 -12.17 6.12
N VAL A 79 -11.96 -10.87 5.86
CA VAL A 79 -11.85 -9.80 6.86
C VAL A 79 -13.23 -9.20 7.10
N PRO A 80 -13.75 -9.21 8.34
CA PRO A 80 -14.97 -8.49 8.69
C PRO A 80 -14.82 -7.00 8.40
N SER A 81 -15.85 -6.39 7.81
CA SER A 81 -15.84 -4.99 7.39
C SER A 81 -17.27 -4.44 7.36
N HIS A 82 -17.41 -3.12 7.29
CA HIS A 82 -18.67 -2.44 7.05
C HIS A 82 -18.61 -1.71 5.71
N ILE A 83 -19.68 -1.82 4.92
CA ILE A 83 -19.87 -1.00 3.72
C ILE A 83 -20.60 0.27 4.13
N ILE A 84 -19.99 1.40 3.83
CA ILE A 84 -20.50 2.74 4.05
C ILE A 84 -20.79 3.39 2.69
N THR A 85 -21.88 4.11 2.61
CA THR A 85 -22.30 4.87 1.43
C THR A 85 -22.66 6.29 1.83
N GLY A 86 -22.59 7.24 0.89
CA GLY A 86 -22.91 8.64 1.17
C GLY A 86 -21.77 9.40 1.84
N VAL A 87 -20.53 8.91 1.71
CA VAL A 87 -19.34 9.65 2.14
C VAL A 87 -18.90 10.57 1.01
N GLU A 88 -18.53 11.80 1.34
CA GLU A 88 -18.01 12.78 0.38
C GLU A 88 -16.65 13.30 0.84
N VAL A 89 -15.78 13.64 -0.12
CA VAL A 89 -14.42 14.14 0.12
C VAL A 89 -14.18 15.49 -0.55
N SER A 90 -13.44 16.38 0.11
CA SER A 90 -12.92 17.62 -0.46
C SER A 90 -11.47 17.87 -0.02
N GLY A 91 -10.81 18.85 -0.64
CA GLY A 91 -9.55 19.38 -0.12
C GLY A 91 -9.82 20.41 0.99
N LEU A 92 -8.83 20.66 1.86
CA LEU A 92 -8.99 21.53 3.04
C LEU A 92 -9.58 22.93 2.78
N GLU A 93 -9.27 23.51 1.62
CA GLU A 93 -9.68 24.89 1.25
C GLU A 93 -10.81 24.92 0.20
N LYS A 94 -11.47 23.78 -0.06
CA LYS A 94 -12.46 23.66 -1.13
C LYS A 94 -13.84 23.31 -0.58
N ASP A 95 -14.82 24.15 -0.90
CA ASP A 95 -16.24 23.88 -0.59
C ASP A 95 -16.89 22.84 -1.51
N LYS A 96 -16.17 22.36 -2.52
CA LYS A 96 -16.66 21.35 -3.44
C LYS A 96 -16.33 19.95 -2.94
N PHE A 97 -17.36 19.27 -2.44
CA PHE A 97 -17.32 17.88 -2.06
C PHE A 97 -17.60 16.97 -3.27
N ILE A 98 -16.86 15.87 -3.34
CA ILE A 98 -16.99 14.83 -4.37
C ILE A 98 -17.48 13.56 -3.67
N PRO A 99 -18.59 12.95 -4.13
CA PRO A 99 -19.09 11.72 -3.54
C PRO A 99 -18.10 10.59 -3.80
N LEU A 100 -17.74 9.86 -2.75
CA LEU A 100 -16.93 8.66 -2.85
C LEU A 100 -17.81 7.47 -3.27
N PRO A 101 -17.24 6.48 -3.98
CA PRO A 101 -17.90 5.20 -4.19
C PRO A 101 -18.09 4.48 -2.83
N LYS A 102 -18.55 3.22 -2.87
CA LYS A 102 -18.70 2.41 -1.65
C LYS A 102 -17.37 2.40 -0.88
N VAL A 103 -17.43 2.80 0.39
CA VAL A 103 -16.28 2.82 1.29
C VAL A 103 -16.36 1.59 2.20
N PHE A 104 -15.26 0.86 2.34
CA PHE A 104 -15.16 -0.28 3.23
C PHE A 104 -14.37 0.08 4.49
N THR A 105 -14.80 -0.40 5.65
CA THR A 105 -13.98 -0.23 6.86
C THR A 105 -12.87 -1.27 6.92
N LEU A 106 -11.68 -0.83 7.35
CA LEU A 106 -10.58 -1.71 7.71
C LEU A 106 -10.28 -1.56 9.20
N HIS A 107 -10.14 -2.69 9.88
CA HIS A 107 -9.51 -2.72 11.18
C HIS A 107 -8.00 -2.49 11.03
N SER A 108 -7.48 -1.67 11.92
CA SER A 108 -6.11 -1.16 11.99
C SER A 108 -5.00 -2.22 11.98
N ASP A 109 -5.35 -3.50 12.14
CA ASP A 109 -4.40 -4.60 12.37
C ASP A 109 -4.14 -5.48 11.13
N GLN A 110 -4.79 -5.21 9.97
CA GLN A 110 -4.83 -6.20 8.88
C GLN A 110 -4.25 -5.78 7.53
N GLU A 111 -4.11 -4.49 7.23
CA GLU A 111 -3.37 -4.02 6.04
C GLU A 111 -2.07 -3.34 6.51
N GLY A 112 -0.96 -3.59 5.80
CA GLY A 112 0.40 -3.26 6.22
C GLY A 112 0.75 -1.78 6.35
N ILE A 113 -0.21 -0.88 6.61
CA ILE A 113 -0.01 0.52 6.97
C ILE A 113 -1.02 0.86 8.08
N GLN A 114 -0.57 0.79 9.34
CA GLN A 114 -1.37 1.22 10.49
C GLN A 114 -1.19 2.74 10.69
N LEU A 115 -2.11 3.55 10.16
CA LEU A 115 -2.11 5.02 10.36
C LEU A 115 -2.59 5.47 11.76
N VAL A 116 -2.81 4.53 12.68
CA VAL A 116 -3.37 4.79 14.02
C VAL A 116 -2.29 5.21 15.04
N THR A 117 -1.02 5.13 14.64
CA THR A 117 0.13 5.70 15.34
C THR A 117 0.95 6.45 14.30
N ASP A 118 1.60 7.57 14.66
CA ASP A 118 2.45 8.41 13.77
C ASP A 118 3.72 7.71 13.26
N ALA A 119 3.65 6.42 12.97
CA ALA A 119 4.73 5.63 12.44
C ALA A 119 4.27 4.70 11.32
N PHE A 120 5.02 4.67 10.23
CA PHE A 120 4.87 3.64 9.21
C PHE A 120 5.47 2.33 9.74
N LYS A 121 4.68 1.25 9.67
CA LYS A 121 5.09 -0.11 10.01
C LYS A 121 5.05 -0.96 8.75
N PHE A 122 6.05 -1.82 8.53
CA PHE A 122 6.10 -2.70 7.37
C PHE A 122 5.89 -4.15 7.80
N ASN A 123 4.71 -4.71 7.52
CA ASN A 123 4.43 -6.11 7.84
C ASN A 123 4.94 -7.05 6.72
N ILE A 124 6.25 -7.30 6.70
CA ILE A 124 6.89 -8.09 5.65
C ILE A 124 6.86 -9.57 6.05
N LYS A 125 6.01 -10.36 5.37
CA LYS A 125 5.95 -11.82 5.53
C LYS A 125 6.62 -12.49 4.35
N ILE A 126 7.89 -12.87 4.52
CA ILE A 126 8.63 -13.62 3.50
C ILE A 126 8.14 -15.06 3.51
N LYS A 127 7.46 -15.47 2.43
CA LYS A 127 7.14 -16.89 2.20
C LYS A 127 8.39 -17.59 1.68
N GLU A 128 8.72 -18.76 2.23
CA GLU A 128 9.76 -19.61 1.66
C GLU A 128 9.39 -20.00 0.22
N LYS A 129 10.33 -19.81 -0.70
CA LYS A 129 10.19 -20.13 -2.11
C LYS A 129 11.45 -20.84 -2.59
N PRO A 130 11.35 -21.68 -3.64
CA PRO A 130 12.52 -22.27 -4.27
C PRO A 130 13.55 -21.19 -4.60
N GLN A 131 14.83 -21.46 -4.37
CA GLN A 131 15.93 -20.57 -4.74
C GLN A 131 16.19 -20.62 -6.26
N THR A 132 15.19 -20.20 -7.01
CA THR A 132 15.19 -20.02 -8.46
C THR A 132 14.95 -18.55 -8.75
N ARG A 133 15.25 -18.11 -9.98
CA ARG A 133 14.96 -16.74 -10.41
C ARG A 133 13.47 -16.40 -10.25
N ARG A 134 12.58 -17.34 -10.55
CA ARG A 134 11.13 -17.21 -10.34
C ARG A 134 10.78 -17.05 -8.86
N GLY A 135 11.35 -17.89 -8.00
CA GLY A 135 11.10 -17.82 -6.56
C GLY A 135 11.57 -16.51 -5.93
N MET A 136 12.77 -16.05 -6.29
CA MET A 136 13.30 -14.76 -5.85
C MET A 136 12.42 -13.60 -6.30
N LEU A 137 12.01 -13.58 -7.57
CA LEU A 137 11.11 -12.54 -8.09
C LEU A 137 9.78 -12.54 -7.34
N SER A 138 9.20 -13.73 -7.11
CA SER A 138 7.96 -13.86 -6.35
C SER A 138 8.06 -13.26 -4.95
N VAL A 139 9.21 -13.41 -4.27
CA VAL A 139 9.44 -12.82 -2.95
C VAL A 139 9.58 -11.29 -3.07
N VAL A 140 10.42 -10.79 -3.98
CA VAL A 140 10.63 -9.34 -4.15
C VAL A 140 9.33 -8.63 -4.52
N SER A 141 8.55 -9.19 -5.43
CA SER A 141 7.25 -8.66 -5.86
C SER A 141 6.16 -8.75 -4.80
N SER A 142 6.34 -9.55 -3.74
CA SER A 142 5.39 -9.62 -2.62
C SER A 142 5.55 -8.48 -1.61
N ILE A 143 6.64 -7.72 -1.72
CA ILE A 143 6.90 -6.56 -0.85
C ILE A 143 6.11 -5.38 -1.40
N TYR A 144 5.06 -4.99 -0.68
CA TYR A 144 4.26 -3.82 -0.99
C TYR A 144 4.91 -2.58 -0.37
N ASP A 145 5.37 -1.65 -1.22
CA ASP A 145 6.04 -0.41 -0.83
C ASP A 145 5.56 0.76 -1.71
N PRO A 146 4.33 1.23 -1.49
CA PRO A 146 3.73 2.23 -2.36
C PRO A 146 4.31 3.63 -2.17
N LEU A 147 5.06 3.86 -1.08
CA LEU A 147 5.74 5.13 -0.78
C LEU A 147 7.24 5.09 -1.12
N GLY A 148 7.79 3.94 -1.51
CA GLY A 148 9.19 3.79 -1.88
C GLY A 148 10.17 3.77 -0.69
N PHE A 149 9.69 3.66 0.55
CA PHE A 149 10.56 3.66 1.75
C PHE A 149 11.47 2.43 1.82
N LEU A 150 11.02 1.30 1.27
CA LEU A 150 11.79 0.07 1.17
C LEU A 150 12.58 -0.01 -0.14
N ALA A 151 12.60 1.04 -0.97
CA ALA A 151 13.33 1.03 -2.23
C ALA A 151 14.83 0.69 -2.06
N PRO A 152 15.58 1.25 -1.08
CA PRO A 152 16.99 0.88 -0.88
C PRO A 152 17.18 -0.61 -0.56
N LEU A 153 16.20 -1.18 0.15
CA LEU A 153 16.21 -2.58 0.57
C LEU A 153 15.85 -3.52 -0.58
N THR A 154 14.78 -3.21 -1.32
CA THR A 154 14.34 -4.02 -2.47
C THR A 154 15.29 -3.89 -3.67
N LEU A 155 16.02 -2.78 -3.78
CA LEU A 155 17.01 -2.56 -4.83
C LEU A 155 18.11 -3.62 -4.80
N ALA A 156 18.63 -3.97 -3.61
CA ALA A 156 19.67 -5.00 -3.49
C ALA A 156 19.20 -6.35 -4.07
N ALA A 157 17.95 -6.75 -3.81
CA ALA A 157 17.38 -7.96 -4.37
C ALA A 157 17.12 -7.85 -5.89
N LYS A 158 16.66 -6.69 -6.37
CA LYS A 158 16.50 -6.41 -7.81
C LYS A 158 17.83 -6.48 -8.55
N CYS A 159 18.93 -6.03 -7.95
CA CYS A 159 20.28 -6.18 -8.53
C CYS A 159 20.68 -7.65 -8.67
N LEU A 160 20.39 -8.50 -7.67
CA LEU A 160 20.63 -9.96 -7.77
C LEU A 160 19.80 -10.59 -8.90
N LEU A 161 18.53 -10.21 -9.02
CA LEU A 161 17.67 -10.67 -10.11
C LEU A 161 18.20 -10.23 -11.47
N GLN A 162 18.65 -8.98 -11.61
CA GLN A 162 19.24 -8.46 -12.84
C GLN A 162 20.53 -9.20 -13.21
N GLU A 163 21.38 -9.55 -12.24
CA GLU A 163 22.59 -10.33 -12.49
C GLU A 163 22.25 -11.72 -13.06
N LEU A 164 21.28 -12.42 -12.47
CA LEU A 164 20.77 -13.69 -13.00
C LEU A 164 20.17 -13.54 -14.40
N CYS A 165 19.46 -12.43 -14.68
CA CYS A 165 18.97 -12.12 -16.02
C CYS A 165 20.11 -11.98 -17.03
N LYS A 166 21.19 -11.25 -16.68
CA LYS A 166 22.35 -11.05 -17.56
C LYS A 166 23.12 -12.33 -17.85
N GLN A 167 23.12 -13.26 -16.89
CA GLN A 167 23.71 -14.59 -17.04
C GLN A 167 22.82 -15.56 -17.83
N ASN A 168 21.67 -15.11 -18.36
CA ASN A 168 20.65 -15.94 -19.02
C ASN A 168 20.20 -17.13 -18.17
N HIS A 169 20.16 -16.95 -16.84
CA HIS A 169 19.73 -18.00 -15.92
C HIS A 169 18.24 -18.28 -16.10
N ASP A 170 17.89 -19.56 -16.21
CA ASP A 170 16.52 -19.99 -16.44
C ASP A 170 15.63 -19.75 -15.22
N TRP A 171 14.32 -19.60 -15.45
CA TRP A 171 13.34 -19.21 -14.43
C TRP A 171 13.26 -20.20 -13.27
N ASP A 172 13.29 -21.49 -13.57
CA ASP A 172 13.07 -22.59 -12.62
C ASP A 172 14.36 -23.35 -12.27
N GLN A 173 15.49 -22.89 -12.80
CA GLN A 173 16.81 -23.41 -12.47
C GLN A 173 17.30 -22.92 -11.10
N VAL A 174 17.93 -23.80 -10.33
CA VAL A 174 18.57 -23.47 -9.04
C VAL A 174 19.69 -22.44 -9.25
N ILE A 175 19.69 -21.38 -8.46
CA ILE A 175 20.66 -20.29 -8.58
C ILE A 175 22.08 -20.72 -8.16
N PRO A 176 23.14 -20.09 -8.71
CA PRO A 176 24.51 -20.33 -8.29
C PRO A 176 24.74 -20.06 -6.81
N LYS A 177 25.63 -20.83 -6.17
CA LYS A 177 25.93 -20.74 -4.73
C LYS A 177 26.28 -19.31 -4.27
N ALA A 178 27.11 -18.60 -5.04
CA ALA A 178 27.49 -17.22 -4.73
C ALA A 178 26.29 -16.24 -4.68
N THR A 179 25.27 -16.47 -5.52
CA THR A 179 24.03 -15.68 -5.52
C THR A 179 23.11 -16.11 -4.39
N SER A 180 23.03 -17.42 -4.10
CA SER A 180 22.28 -17.97 -2.97
C SER A 180 22.72 -17.39 -1.63
N GLU A 181 24.03 -17.28 -1.38
CA GLU A 181 24.57 -16.70 -0.15
C GLU A 181 24.16 -15.23 0.03
N LYS A 182 24.22 -14.43 -1.05
CA LYS A 182 23.76 -13.03 -1.05
C LYS A 182 22.25 -12.93 -0.82
N TRP A 183 21.48 -13.81 -1.44
CA TRP A 183 20.03 -13.87 -1.28
C TRP A 183 19.63 -14.20 0.16
N LEU A 184 20.24 -15.24 0.75
CA LEU A 184 19.98 -15.64 2.13
C LEU A 184 20.31 -14.52 3.13
N LYS A 185 21.44 -13.85 2.93
CA LYS A 185 21.81 -12.68 3.74
C LYS A 185 20.74 -11.59 3.64
N TRP A 186 20.35 -11.22 2.42
CA TRP A 186 19.31 -10.21 2.20
C TRP A 186 17.98 -10.60 2.85
N THR A 187 17.53 -11.85 2.72
CA THR A 187 16.29 -12.31 3.36
C THR A 187 16.37 -12.25 4.89
N SER A 188 17.52 -12.57 5.48
CA SER A 188 17.73 -12.47 6.93
C SER A 188 17.68 -11.02 7.42
N ASP A 189 18.32 -10.10 6.69
CA ASP A 189 18.33 -8.68 7.04
C ASP A 189 16.94 -8.05 6.84
N LEU A 190 16.19 -8.50 5.84
CA LEU A 190 14.80 -8.09 5.60
C LEU A 190 13.87 -8.48 6.77
N VAL A 191 14.02 -9.67 7.34
CA VAL A 191 13.21 -10.09 8.52
C VAL A 191 13.50 -9.21 9.73
N LYS A 192 14.76 -8.83 9.97
CA LYS A 192 15.13 -7.92 11.07
C LYS A 192 14.53 -6.51 10.90
N LEU A 193 14.31 -6.10 9.66
CA LEU A 193 13.70 -4.82 9.30
C LEU A 193 12.18 -4.83 9.34
N ALA A 194 11.52 -5.99 9.49
CA ALA A 194 10.07 -6.05 9.65
C ALA A 194 9.59 -5.32 10.93
N ASP A 195 10.46 -5.22 11.95
CA ASP A 195 10.18 -4.47 13.18
C ASP A 195 10.55 -2.98 13.10
N PHE A 196 11.11 -2.52 11.96
CA PHE A 196 11.46 -1.13 11.77
C PHE A 196 10.21 -0.25 11.71
N LYS A 197 10.24 0.86 12.45
CA LYS A 197 9.21 1.89 12.47
C LYS A 197 9.81 3.20 12.01
N LEU A 198 9.19 3.82 11.02
CA LEU A 198 9.56 5.16 10.60
C LEU A 198 8.58 6.14 11.23
N GLU A 199 9.03 6.89 12.25
CA GLU A 199 8.25 7.97 12.83
C GLU A 199 8.06 9.10 11.80
N ARG A 200 6.88 9.71 11.78
CA ARG A 200 6.64 10.92 10.99
C ARG A 200 7.41 12.09 11.61
N CYS A 201 8.11 12.84 10.77
CA CYS A 201 8.53 14.20 11.13
C CYS A 201 7.31 15.12 11.02
N ILE A 202 6.94 15.77 12.13
CA ILE A 202 5.90 16.81 12.20
C ILE A 202 6.56 18.16 11.95
#